data_AF-A0A4Q3MKJ1-F1
#
_entry.id   AF-A0A4Q3MKJ1-F1
#
_cell.length_a   1.000
_cell.length_b   1.000
_cell.length_c   1.000
_cell.angle_alpha   90.00
_cell.angle_beta   90.00
_cell.angle_gamma   90.00
#
_symmetry.space_group_name_H-M   'P 1'
#
loop_
_entity.id
_entity.type
_entity.pdbx_description
1 polymer ?
#
loop_
_entity_poly.entity_id
_entity_poly.type
_entity_poly.pdbx_seq_one_letter_code
_entity_poly.pdbx_strand_id
1 'polypeptide(L)'
;MTNAPPNSDDSDPDVTDWEEHYLEQFGSQDAIELETERELLIDQALAPWKTVTKRIDPRTKEEIRLISYQGLETSPSTFAELKPHIIDAVSAAYPIPGQLRDVLQEHQDWQDLRGARYHVCGWEMWQGVGARELILEDVLSNRPGITLDDVAARAKWWHSRCTYDFDLGNEIHDQLLERILADIAEVSAARPAAHVSTGVLSRWFKKKVS
;
A
#
# COMPACT_ATOMS: atom_id res chain seq x y z
N MET A 1 -7.51 21.80 48.58
CA MET A 1 -6.45 21.00 47.94
C MET A 1 -7.13 20.07 46.95
N THR A 2 -7.27 20.53 45.72
CA THR A 2 -7.88 19.80 44.61
C THR A 2 -6.86 19.90 43.47
N ASN A 3 -6.03 18.86 43.34
CA ASN A 3 -5.09 18.75 42.24
C ASN A 3 -5.89 18.33 41.00
N ALA A 4 -6.10 19.28 40.09
CA ALA A 4 -6.44 18.95 38.73
C ALA A 4 -5.22 18.26 38.08
N PRO A 5 -5.42 17.18 37.30
CA PRO A 5 -4.32 16.60 36.54
C PRO A 5 -3.82 17.60 35.50
N PRO A 6 -2.51 17.59 35.17
CA PRO A 6 -1.99 18.42 34.09
C PRO A 6 -2.66 17.98 32.78
N ASN A 7 -3.18 18.94 32.02
CA ASN A 7 -3.51 18.76 30.61
C ASN A 7 -2.26 18.17 29.93
N SER A 8 -2.37 16.93 29.46
CA SER A 8 -1.46 16.42 28.44
C SER A 8 -1.66 17.30 27.22
N ASP A 9 -0.60 18.03 26.90
CA ASP A 9 -0.43 18.77 25.66
C ASP A 9 -0.36 17.72 24.54
N ASP A 10 -1.52 17.26 24.07
CA ASP A 10 -1.67 16.56 22.79
C ASP A 10 -1.49 17.62 21.69
N SER A 11 -0.25 18.08 21.53
CA SER A 11 0.16 18.71 20.30
C SER A 11 0.15 17.59 19.26
N ASP A 12 -0.87 17.57 18.40
CA ASP A 12 -0.75 16.92 17.09
C ASP A 12 0.63 17.29 16.53
N PRO A 13 1.43 16.32 16.03
CA PRO A 13 2.72 16.64 15.44
C PRO A 13 2.52 17.79 14.46
N ASP A 14 3.27 18.88 14.69
CA ASP A 14 3.07 20.15 14.03
C ASP A 14 3.04 19.90 12.52
N VAL A 15 1.95 20.26 11.85
CA VAL A 15 1.72 19.97 10.42
C VAL A 15 2.88 20.52 9.56
N THR A 16 3.63 21.49 10.10
CA THR A 16 4.85 22.04 9.52
C THR A 16 6.01 21.04 9.40
N ASP A 17 6.11 20.03 10.27
CA ASP A 17 7.19 19.02 10.23
C ASP A 17 7.08 18.09 9.01
N TRP A 18 5.86 17.77 8.57
CA TRP A 18 5.65 16.87 7.44
C TRP A 18 5.95 17.54 6.09
N GLU A 19 5.59 18.81 5.95
CA GLU A 19 5.89 19.57 4.73
C GLU A 19 7.41 19.71 4.53
N GLU A 20 8.15 20.09 5.58
CA GLU A 20 9.61 20.20 5.54
C GLU A 20 10.26 18.84 5.22
N HIS A 21 9.81 17.75 5.86
CA HIS A 21 10.29 16.40 5.59
C HIS A 21 10.15 15.99 4.12
N TYR A 22 8.98 16.19 3.51
CA TYR A 22 8.76 15.81 2.11
C TYR A 22 9.52 16.71 1.14
N LEU A 23 9.66 18.00 1.43
CA LEU A 23 10.47 18.91 0.62
C LEU A 23 11.96 18.54 0.67
N GLU A 24 12.48 18.09 1.81
CA GLU A 24 13.84 17.56 1.91
C GLU A 24 14.02 16.26 1.12
N GLN A 25 13.04 15.35 1.19
CA GLN A 25 13.09 14.05 0.51
C GLN A 25 13.01 14.19 -1.02
N PHE A 26 12.09 15.00 -1.53
CA PHE A 26 11.84 15.16 -2.97
C PHE A 26 12.58 16.36 -3.59
N GLY A 27 13.16 17.23 -2.76
CA GLY A 27 13.98 18.38 -3.15
C GLY A 27 13.21 19.64 -3.54
N SER A 28 11.95 19.53 -3.97
CA SER A 28 11.08 20.67 -4.29
C SER A 28 9.61 20.27 -4.43
N GLN A 29 8.71 21.25 -4.29
CA GLN A 29 7.29 21.07 -4.60
C GLN A 29 7.09 20.67 -6.08
N ASP A 30 7.79 21.30 -7.03
CA ASP A 30 7.70 20.96 -8.46
C ASP A 30 8.02 19.47 -8.73
N ALA A 31 8.96 18.89 -7.99
CA ALA A 31 9.31 17.48 -8.10
C ALA A 31 8.21 16.55 -7.56
N ILE A 32 7.47 16.98 -6.53
CA ILE A 32 6.33 16.25 -5.95
C ILE A 32 5.12 16.32 -6.90
N GLU A 33 4.90 17.47 -7.54
CA GLU A 33 3.77 17.70 -8.45
C GLU A 33 3.96 17.03 -9.81
N LEU A 34 5.21 16.81 -10.25
CA LEU A 34 5.50 16.21 -11.54
C LEU A 34 4.94 14.78 -11.62
N GLU A 35 4.20 14.50 -12.70
CA GLU A 35 3.75 13.14 -13.01
C GLU A 35 4.96 12.23 -13.29
N THR A 36 5.02 11.11 -12.58
CA THR A 36 6.08 10.12 -12.80
C THR A 36 5.83 9.33 -14.09
N GLU A 37 6.87 8.69 -14.64
CA GLU A 37 6.73 7.83 -15.82
C GLU A 37 5.68 6.71 -15.61
N ARG A 38 5.62 6.14 -14.40
CA ARG A 38 4.62 5.11 -14.05
C ARG A 38 3.19 5.66 -14.10
N GLU A 39 2.97 6.89 -13.63
CA GLU A 39 1.66 7.54 -13.72
C GLU A 39 1.24 7.79 -15.17
N LEU A 40 2.17 8.29 -15.99
CA LEU A 40 1.93 8.53 -17.41
C LEU A 40 1.56 7.24 -18.16
N LEU A 41 2.22 6.12 -17.85
CA LEU A 41 1.92 4.82 -18.45
C LEU A 41 0.51 4.33 -18.08
N ILE A 42 0.10 4.49 -16.83
CA ILE A 42 -1.27 4.14 -16.41
C ILE A 42 -2.26 5.07 -17.13
N ASP A 43 -1.96 6.37 -17.29
CA ASP A 43 -2.91 7.31 -17.93
C ASP A 43 -3.13 6.95 -19.39
N GLN A 44 -2.05 6.59 -20.07
CA GLN A 44 -2.09 6.09 -21.44
C GLN A 44 -2.90 4.79 -21.54
N ALA A 45 -2.73 3.86 -20.60
CA ALA A 45 -3.48 2.60 -20.58
C ALA A 45 -4.98 2.82 -20.35
N LEU A 46 -5.35 3.82 -19.56
CA LEU A 46 -6.74 4.17 -19.26
C LEU A 46 -7.37 5.15 -20.26
N ALA A 47 -6.58 5.73 -21.17
CA ALA A 47 -7.02 6.70 -22.16
C ALA A 47 -8.30 6.32 -22.94
N PRO A 48 -8.53 5.04 -23.33
CA PRO A 48 -9.75 4.64 -24.03
C PRO A 48 -11.06 4.92 -23.25
N TRP A 49 -10.99 5.02 -21.93
CA TRP A 49 -12.13 5.24 -21.04
C TRP A 49 -12.13 6.63 -20.41
N LYS A 50 -11.17 7.49 -20.78
CA LYS A 50 -11.01 8.84 -20.23
C LYS A 50 -12.12 9.75 -20.75
N THR A 51 -12.87 10.33 -19.82
CA THR A 51 -13.90 11.34 -20.07
C THR A 51 -13.43 12.67 -19.49
N VAL A 52 -13.54 13.74 -20.27
CA VAL A 52 -13.26 15.10 -19.81
C VAL A 52 -14.56 15.89 -19.80
N THR A 53 -15.04 16.22 -18.62
CA THR A 53 -16.26 17.01 -18.43
C THR A 53 -15.87 18.43 -18.08
N LYS A 54 -16.50 19.41 -18.74
CA LYS A 54 -16.32 20.83 -18.40
C LYS A 54 -17.39 21.23 -17.39
N ARG A 55 -16.97 21.88 -16.30
CA ARG A 55 -17.88 22.51 -15.33
C ARG A 55 -17.44 23.94 -15.11
N ILE A 56 -18.39 24.84 -14.84
CA ILE A 56 -18.05 26.16 -14.31
C ILE A 56 -17.96 26.03 -12.79
N ASP A 57 -16.83 26.44 -12.22
CA ASP A 57 -16.70 26.53 -10.78
C ASP A 57 -17.70 27.57 -10.26
N PRO A 58 -18.64 27.19 -9.37
CA PRO A 58 -19.67 28.12 -8.91
C PRO A 58 -19.11 29.28 -8.08
N ARG A 59 -17.93 29.12 -7.49
CA ARG A 59 -17.21 30.11 -6.66
C ARG A 59 -16.37 31.05 -7.51
N THR A 60 -15.51 30.53 -8.38
CA THR A 60 -14.57 31.36 -9.17
C THR A 60 -15.13 31.80 -10.52
N LYS A 61 -16.20 31.15 -11.00
CA LYS A 61 -16.78 31.33 -12.36
C LYS A 61 -15.85 30.89 -13.49
N GLU A 62 -14.76 30.20 -13.18
CA GLU A 62 -13.82 29.69 -14.18
C GLU A 62 -14.25 28.31 -14.70
N GLU A 63 -13.86 27.99 -15.94
CA GLU A 63 -14.04 26.64 -16.49
C GLU A 63 -13.02 25.70 -15.83
N ILE A 64 -13.52 24.70 -15.10
CA ILE A 64 -12.74 23.58 -14.60
C ILE A 64 -12.98 22.37 -15.48
N ARG A 65 -11.92 21.60 -15.73
CA ARG A 65 -11.97 20.32 -16.43
C ARG A 65 -11.91 19.21 -15.40
N LEU A 66 -12.93 18.37 -15.39
CA LEU A 66 -13.00 17.18 -14.57
C LEU A 66 -12.64 15.98 -15.44
N ILE A 67 -11.58 15.27 -15.06
CA ILE A 67 -11.18 14.02 -15.69
C ILE A 67 -11.80 12.89 -14.88
N SER A 68 -12.46 11.97 -15.57
CA SER A 68 -12.93 10.70 -14.98
C SER A 68 -12.64 9.56 -15.94
N TYR A 69 -12.62 8.33 -15.44
CA TYR A 69 -12.48 7.13 -16.26
C TYR A 69 -13.71 6.25 -16.09
N GLN A 70 -14.25 5.75 -17.20
CA GLN A 70 -15.38 4.82 -17.14
C GLN A 70 -14.97 3.53 -16.41
N GLY A 71 -15.65 3.22 -15.31
CA GLY A 71 -15.29 2.13 -14.39
C GLY A 71 -14.51 2.56 -13.14
N LEU A 72 -14.18 3.85 -13.00
CA LEU A 72 -13.56 4.47 -11.82
C LEU A 72 -14.33 5.74 -11.39
N GLU A 73 -15.63 5.82 -11.68
CA GLU A 73 -16.44 7.01 -11.40
C GLU A 73 -16.65 7.22 -9.89
N THR A 74 -16.74 6.13 -9.13
CA THR A 74 -16.75 6.11 -7.68
C THR A 74 -15.39 5.58 -7.25
N SER A 75 -14.56 6.40 -6.60
CA SER A 75 -13.23 5.98 -6.11
C SER A 75 -13.34 4.63 -5.39
N PRO A 76 -12.85 3.54 -6.01
CA PRO A 76 -12.99 2.21 -5.44
C PRO A 76 -12.16 2.12 -4.17
N SER A 77 -12.71 1.45 -3.15
CA SER A 77 -12.03 1.25 -1.87
C SER A 77 -11.45 -0.16 -1.73
N THR A 78 -11.84 -1.09 -2.60
CA THR A 78 -11.37 -2.48 -2.59
C THR A 78 -11.13 -3.01 -4.00
N PHE A 79 -10.25 -4.01 -4.14
CA PHE A 79 -10.02 -4.69 -5.42
C PHE A 79 -11.32 -5.27 -6.03
N ALA A 80 -12.25 -5.77 -5.20
CA ALA A 80 -13.51 -6.35 -5.65
C ALA A 80 -14.44 -5.33 -6.34
N GLU A 81 -14.26 -4.03 -6.08
CA GLU A 81 -15.02 -2.96 -6.71
C GLU A 81 -14.48 -2.58 -8.10
N LEU A 82 -13.22 -2.94 -8.40
CA LEU A 82 -12.60 -2.65 -9.69
C LEU A 82 -13.27 -3.42 -10.82
N LYS A 83 -13.51 -2.74 -11.94
CA LYS A 83 -14.03 -3.38 -13.15
C LYS A 83 -12.93 -4.19 -13.84
N PRO A 84 -13.23 -5.36 -14.43
CA PRO A 84 -12.23 -6.20 -15.08
C PRO A 84 -11.37 -5.47 -16.12
N HIS A 85 -11.98 -4.62 -16.95
CA HIS A 85 -11.23 -3.87 -17.97
C HIS A 85 -10.26 -2.83 -17.38
N ILE A 86 -10.53 -2.31 -16.19
CA ILE A 86 -9.61 -1.43 -15.46
C ILE A 86 -8.44 -2.25 -14.93
N ILE A 87 -8.72 -3.40 -14.31
CA ILE A 87 -7.69 -4.31 -13.81
C ILE A 87 -6.73 -4.69 -14.95
N ASP A 88 -7.28 -5.09 -16.10
CA ASP A 88 -6.50 -5.48 -17.28
C ASP A 88 -5.65 -4.32 -17.80
N ALA A 89 -6.23 -3.13 -17.94
CA ALA A 89 -5.53 -1.95 -18.46
C ALA A 89 -4.38 -1.50 -17.53
N VAL A 90 -4.67 -1.37 -16.23
CA VAL A 90 -3.68 -0.92 -15.24
C VAL A 90 -2.57 -1.96 -15.05
N SER A 91 -2.90 -3.26 -15.12
CA SER A 91 -1.90 -4.34 -15.06
C SER A 91 -1.03 -4.40 -16.32
N ALA A 92 -1.56 -3.96 -17.47
CA ALA A 92 -0.83 -3.91 -18.74
C ALA A 92 0.00 -2.64 -18.94
N ALA A 93 -0.27 -1.57 -18.17
CA ALA A 93 0.47 -0.30 -18.24
C ALA A 93 1.98 -0.50 -18.03
N TYR A 94 2.33 -1.30 -17.02
CA TYR A 94 3.67 -1.84 -16.81
C TYR A 94 3.62 -3.09 -15.92
N PRO A 95 4.63 -3.99 -15.99
CA PRO A 95 4.58 -5.28 -15.30
C PRO A 95 4.36 -5.15 -13.79
N ILE A 96 3.51 -6.01 -13.23
CA ILE A 96 3.44 -6.20 -11.77
C ILE A 96 4.72 -6.92 -11.32
N PRO A 97 5.42 -6.44 -10.27
CA PRO A 97 6.61 -7.11 -9.78
C PRO A 97 6.34 -8.58 -9.45
N GLY A 98 7.29 -9.46 -9.78
CA GLY A 98 7.14 -10.90 -9.59
C GLY A 98 7.21 -11.31 -8.12
N GLN A 99 8.11 -10.69 -7.35
CA GLN A 99 8.36 -10.98 -5.93
C GLN A 99 7.49 -10.08 -5.03
N LEU A 100 6.96 -10.63 -3.94
CA LEU A 100 6.08 -9.87 -3.03
C LEU A 100 6.82 -8.72 -2.34
N ARG A 101 8.14 -8.85 -2.13
CA ARG A 101 8.95 -7.75 -1.60
C ARG A 101 8.91 -6.52 -2.51
N ASP A 102 9.01 -6.73 -3.81
CA ASP A 102 9.05 -5.65 -4.78
C ASP A 102 7.62 -5.09 -5.02
N VAL A 103 6.58 -5.91 -4.87
CA VAL A 103 5.17 -5.47 -4.83
C VAL A 103 4.92 -4.55 -3.62
N LEU A 104 5.40 -4.94 -2.43
CA LEU A 104 5.28 -4.12 -1.22
C LEU A 104 6.03 -2.80 -1.39
N GLN A 105 7.24 -2.83 -1.94
CA GLN A 105 8.01 -1.62 -2.20
C GLN A 105 7.27 -0.68 -3.14
N GLU A 106 6.70 -1.19 -4.24
CA GLU A 106 5.92 -0.36 -5.16
C GLU A 106 4.68 0.25 -4.48
N HIS A 107 3.97 -0.51 -3.64
CA HIS A 107 2.82 0.02 -2.88
C HIS A 107 3.25 1.14 -1.92
N GLN A 108 4.36 0.94 -1.20
CA GLN A 108 4.93 1.95 -0.31
C GLN A 108 5.36 3.22 -1.05
N ASP A 109 6.01 3.09 -2.21
CA ASP A 109 6.36 4.25 -3.05
C ASP A 109 5.12 5.10 -3.40
N TRP A 110 3.98 4.45 -3.69
CA TRP A 110 2.73 5.15 -3.99
C TRP A 110 2.13 5.84 -2.78
N GLN A 111 2.15 5.18 -1.61
CA GLN A 111 1.70 5.78 -0.35
C GLN A 111 2.57 6.98 0.05
N ASP A 112 3.88 6.88 -0.11
CA ASP A 112 4.82 7.97 0.19
C ASP A 112 4.56 9.18 -0.74
N LEU A 113 4.38 8.93 -2.05
CA LEU A 113 4.04 9.99 -3.00
C LEU A 113 2.66 10.61 -2.72
N ARG A 114 1.69 9.81 -2.28
CA ARG A 114 0.37 10.30 -1.81
C ARG A 114 0.54 11.23 -0.63
N GLY A 115 1.28 10.80 0.39
CA GLY A 115 1.56 11.58 1.58
C GLY A 115 2.21 12.91 1.22
N ALA A 116 3.26 12.87 0.40
CA ALA A 116 3.94 14.06 -0.08
C ALA A 116 2.99 15.05 -0.77
N ARG A 117 2.18 14.58 -1.73
CA ARG A 117 1.23 15.44 -2.46
C ARG A 117 0.08 15.95 -1.59
N TYR A 118 -0.39 15.15 -0.64
CA TYR A 118 -1.42 15.58 0.29
C TYR A 118 -0.91 16.70 1.20
N HIS A 119 0.27 16.53 1.80
CA HIS A 119 0.82 17.48 2.77
C HIS A 119 1.39 18.74 2.11
N VAL A 120 2.02 18.64 0.93
CA VAL A 120 2.66 19.79 0.26
C VAL A 120 1.69 20.51 -0.69
N CYS A 121 0.84 19.77 -1.41
CA CYS A 121 0.02 20.33 -2.49
C CYS A 121 -1.48 20.35 -2.19
N GLY A 122 -1.93 19.70 -1.09
CA GLY A 122 -3.35 19.51 -0.79
C GLY A 122 -4.09 18.67 -1.82
N TRP A 123 -3.37 17.82 -2.57
CA TRP A 123 -3.91 17.09 -3.71
C TRP A 123 -4.15 15.61 -3.41
N GLU A 124 -5.31 15.10 -3.82
CA GLU A 124 -5.62 13.67 -3.76
C GLU A 124 -5.08 12.93 -4.99
N MET A 125 -4.67 11.69 -4.77
CA MET A 125 -4.05 10.83 -5.77
C MET A 125 -4.97 10.58 -6.97
N TRP A 126 -4.37 10.57 -8.15
CA TRP A 126 -5.05 10.30 -9.42
C TRP A 126 -5.65 8.88 -9.46
N GLN A 127 -6.91 8.76 -9.93
CA GLN A 127 -7.73 7.55 -9.83
C GLN A 127 -7.08 6.29 -10.41
N GLY A 128 -6.25 6.42 -11.45
CA GLY A 128 -5.51 5.31 -12.05
C GLY A 128 -4.47 4.70 -11.10
N VAL A 129 -3.79 5.53 -10.30
CA VAL A 129 -2.84 5.04 -9.29
C VAL A 129 -3.58 4.37 -8.15
N GLY A 130 -4.73 4.89 -7.71
CA GLY A 130 -5.57 4.21 -6.71
C GLY A 130 -5.98 2.80 -7.17
N ALA A 131 -6.34 2.64 -8.45
CA ALA A 131 -6.60 1.31 -9.01
C ALA A 131 -5.34 0.41 -9.01
N ARG A 132 -4.15 0.96 -9.29
CA ARG A 132 -2.89 0.22 -9.22
C ARG A 132 -2.60 -0.25 -7.80
N GLU A 133 -2.77 0.60 -6.81
CA GLU A 133 -2.56 0.23 -5.41
C GLU A 133 -3.48 -0.91 -5.00
N LEU A 134 -4.79 -0.84 -5.28
CA LEU A 134 -5.72 -1.93 -4.98
C LEU A 134 -5.32 -3.27 -5.63
N ILE A 135 -4.74 -3.24 -6.84
CA ILE A 135 -4.18 -4.43 -7.48
C ILE A 135 -2.95 -4.96 -6.72
N LEU A 136 -2.04 -4.08 -6.27
CA LEU A 136 -0.88 -4.47 -5.49
C LEU A 136 -1.30 -5.05 -4.12
N GLU A 137 -2.31 -4.48 -3.48
CA GLU A 137 -2.88 -4.97 -2.22
C GLU A 137 -3.49 -6.37 -2.37
N ASP A 138 -4.24 -6.61 -3.46
CA ASP A 138 -4.74 -7.94 -3.80
C ASP A 138 -3.60 -8.93 -3.98
N VAL A 139 -2.55 -8.55 -4.71
CA VAL A 139 -1.36 -9.40 -4.90
C VAL A 139 -0.68 -9.73 -3.58
N LEU A 140 -0.46 -8.73 -2.71
CA LEU A 140 0.12 -8.92 -1.38
C LEU A 140 -0.74 -9.79 -0.47
N SER A 141 -2.05 -9.81 -0.69
CA SER A 141 -3.00 -10.59 0.11
C SER A 141 -3.17 -12.01 -0.41
N ASN A 142 -3.05 -12.24 -1.73
CA ASN A 142 -3.50 -13.49 -2.35
C ASN A 142 -2.43 -14.29 -3.11
N ARG A 143 -1.43 -13.67 -3.74
CA ARG A 143 -0.41 -14.40 -4.52
C ARG A 143 0.49 -15.22 -3.58
N PRO A 144 0.71 -16.53 -3.77
CA PRO A 144 1.57 -17.34 -2.88
C PRO A 144 3.00 -16.79 -2.76
N GLY A 145 3.51 -16.74 -1.53
CA GLY A 145 4.91 -16.40 -1.25
C GLY A 145 5.78 -17.64 -1.31
N ILE A 146 6.79 -17.64 -2.20
CA ILE A 146 7.63 -18.83 -2.47
C ILE A 146 9.04 -18.71 -1.88
N THR A 147 9.38 -17.55 -1.31
CA THR A 147 10.65 -17.29 -0.62
C THR A 147 10.43 -16.79 0.80
N LEU A 148 11.47 -16.83 1.66
CA LEU A 148 11.40 -16.19 2.98
C LEU A 148 11.25 -14.67 2.88
N ASP A 149 11.78 -14.05 1.82
CA ASP A 149 11.63 -12.62 1.59
C ASP A 149 10.17 -12.27 1.26
N ASP A 150 9.46 -13.14 0.54
CA ASP A 150 8.02 -12.98 0.29
C ASP A 150 7.20 -13.11 1.57
N VAL A 151 7.51 -14.08 2.43
CA VAL A 151 6.87 -14.23 3.75
C VAL A 151 7.09 -12.98 4.60
N ALA A 152 8.32 -12.45 4.62
CA ALA A 152 8.64 -11.23 5.36
C ALA A 152 7.90 -10.01 4.79
N ALA A 153 7.79 -9.90 3.47
CA ALA A 153 7.00 -8.85 2.81
C ALA A 153 5.52 -8.93 3.20
N ARG A 154 4.91 -10.13 3.17
CA ARG A 154 3.51 -10.30 3.58
C ARG A 154 3.31 -9.97 5.06
N ALA A 155 4.23 -10.36 5.94
CA ALA A 155 4.13 -10.01 7.35
C ALA A 155 4.18 -8.49 7.57
N LYS A 156 5.02 -7.76 6.82
CA LYS A 156 5.06 -6.29 6.86
C LYS A 156 3.78 -5.66 6.33
N TRP A 157 3.25 -6.18 5.21
CA TRP A 157 1.96 -5.78 4.66
C TRP A 157 0.82 -5.96 5.66
N TRP A 158 0.77 -7.12 6.33
CA TRP A 158 -0.21 -7.38 7.36
C TRP A 158 -0.08 -6.39 8.53
N HIS A 159 1.15 -6.14 8.98
CA HIS A 159 1.40 -5.18 10.04
C HIS A 159 0.90 -3.77 9.67
N SER A 160 1.19 -3.27 8.46
CA SER A 160 0.70 -1.97 8.02
C SER A 160 -0.83 -1.92 7.98
N ARG A 161 -1.49 -2.97 7.47
CA ARG A 161 -2.97 -3.06 7.45
C ARG A 161 -3.55 -2.94 8.86
N CYS A 162 -2.99 -3.66 9.84
CA CYS A 162 -3.41 -3.58 11.23
C CYS A 162 -3.20 -2.21 11.88
N THR A 163 -2.25 -1.41 11.38
CA THR A 163 -1.97 -0.07 11.90
C THR A 163 -2.92 0.99 11.31
N TYR A 164 -3.27 0.87 10.03
CA TYR A 164 -4.08 1.89 9.34
C TYR A 164 -5.59 1.63 9.39
N ASP A 165 -6.02 0.37 9.34
CA ASP A 165 -7.44 0.03 9.39
C ASP A 165 -7.86 -0.26 10.84
N PHE A 166 -8.41 0.76 11.48
CA PHE A 166 -8.90 0.69 12.88
C PHE A 166 -9.96 -0.40 13.14
N ASP A 167 -10.56 -0.98 12.10
CA ASP A 167 -11.68 -1.93 12.22
C ASP A 167 -11.59 -3.06 11.19
N LEU A 168 -10.40 -3.64 11.00
CA LEU A 168 -10.30 -4.92 10.30
C LEU A 168 -11.08 -5.97 11.08
N GLY A 169 -12.15 -6.49 10.47
CA GLY A 169 -12.91 -7.59 11.06
C GLY A 169 -12.01 -8.82 11.31
N ASN A 170 -12.31 -9.57 12.38
CA ASN A 170 -11.55 -10.77 12.75
C ASN A 170 -11.37 -11.76 11.59
N GLU A 171 -12.36 -11.87 10.70
CA GLU A 171 -12.30 -12.75 9.52
C GLU A 171 -11.16 -12.36 8.56
N ILE A 172 -10.88 -11.07 8.38
CA ILE A 172 -9.78 -10.61 7.52
C ILE A 172 -8.43 -10.89 8.19
N HIS A 173 -8.34 -10.72 9.52
CA HIS A 173 -7.12 -11.09 10.26
C HIS A 173 -6.81 -12.58 10.14
N ASP A 174 -7.84 -13.43 10.30
CA ASP A 174 -7.68 -14.88 10.21
C ASP A 174 -7.25 -15.30 8.81
N GLN A 175 -7.87 -14.75 7.75
CA GLN A 175 -7.48 -15.03 6.36
C GLN A 175 -6.02 -14.64 6.07
N LEU A 176 -5.57 -13.46 6.53
CA LEU A 176 -4.19 -13.01 6.35
C LEU A 176 -3.20 -13.89 7.10
N LEU A 177 -3.52 -14.28 8.34
CA LEU A 177 -2.71 -15.20 9.12
C LEU A 177 -2.62 -16.59 8.46
N GLU A 178 -3.75 -17.13 8.02
CA GLU A 178 -3.80 -18.41 7.29
C GLU A 178 -2.92 -18.39 6.05
N ARG A 179 -2.94 -17.29 5.28
CA ARG A 179 -2.09 -17.14 4.09
C ARG A 179 -0.61 -17.07 4.44
N ILE A 180 -0.22 -16.36 5.51
CA ILE A 180 1.18 -16.34 5.99
C ILE A 180 1.63 -17.75 6.40
N LEU A 181 0.79 -18.49 7.13
CA LEU A 181 1.09 -19.86 7.53
C LEU A 181 1.23 -20.80 6.32
N ALA A 182 0.39 -20.61 5.29
CA ALA A 182 0.50 -21.34 4.04
C ALA A 182 1.82 -21.05 3.31
N ASP A 183 2.23 -19.78 3.21
CA ASP A 183 3.53 -19.43 2.61
C ASP A 183 4.71 -20.06 3.39
N ILE A 184 4.67 -20.04 4.72
CA ILE A 184 5.70 -20.70 5.55
C ILE A 184 5.76 -22.20 5.26
N ALA A 185 4.61 -22.86 5.12
CA ALA A 185 4.56 -24.28 4.79
C ALA A 185 5.13 -24.57 3.39
N GLU A 186 4.80 -23.75 2.38
CA GLU A 186 5.32 -23.86 1.02
C GLU A 186 6.85 -23.68 0.99
N VAL A 187 7.37 -22.62 1.61
CA VAL A 187 8.81 -22.36 1.70
C VAL A 187 9.54 -23.48 2.45
N SER A 188 8.93 -24.02 3.50
CA SER A 188 9.51 -25.13 4.27
C SER A 188 9.55 -26.43 3.49
N ALA A 189 8.53 -26.72 2.68
CA ALA A 189 8.45 -27.90 1.83
C ALA A 189 9.41 -27.84 0.63
N ALA A 190 9.66 -26.64 0.10
CA ALA A 190 10.58 -26.42 -1.02
C ALA A 190 12.06 -26.52 -0.62
N ARG A 191 12.38 -26.46 0.68
CA ARG A 191 13.74 -26.70 1.16
C ARG A 191 14.02 -28.20 1.19
N PRO A 192 15.06 -28.70 0.48
CA PRO A 192 15.52 -30.06 0.71
C PRO A 192 15.85 -30.18 2.19
N ALA A 193 15.52 -31.32 2.80
CA ALA A 193 15.88 -31.64 4.17
C ALA A 193 17.41 -31.64 4.29
N ALA A 194 18.00 -30.45 4.44
CA ALA A 194 19.37 -30.30 4.88
C ALA A 194 19.43 -31.06 6.19
N HIS A 195 20.28 -32.08 6.25
CA HIS A 195 20.51 -32.89 7.44
C HIS A 195 20.69 -31.97 8.65
N VAL A 196 19.59 -31.73 9.38
CA VAL A 196 19.65 -31.22 10.73
C VAL A 196 20.25 -32.39 11.51
N SER A 197 21.56 -32.34 11.69
CA SER A 197 22.24 -33.20 12.64
C SER A 197 21.47 -33.08 13.96
N THR A 198 20.83 -34.16 14.36
CA THR A 198 20.02 -34.30 15.58
C THR A 198 20.85 -34.10 16.87
N GLY A 199 22.12 -33.68 16.76
CA GLY A 199 23.04 -33.45 17.87
C GLY A 199 22.89 -32.12 18.62
N VAL A 200 22.03 -31.18 18.18
CA VAL A 200 21.90 -29.86 18.83
C VAL A 200 20.64 -29.74 19.72
N LEU A 201 19.55 -30.47 19.42
CA LEU A 201 18.30 -30.38 20.19
C LEU A 201 18.32 -31.18 21.50
N SER A 202 19.24 -32.14 21.67
CA SER A 202 19.36 -32.93 22.92
C SER A 202 20.04 -32.18 24.08
N ARG A 203 20.68 -31.03 23.83
CA ARG A 203 21.35 -30.24 24.88
C ARG A 203 20.45 -29.25 25.61
N TRP A 204 19.32 -28.83 25.02
CA TRP A 204 18.44 -27.84 25.66
C TRP A 204 17.42 -28.45 26.62
N PHE A 205 16.98 -29.69 26.42
CA PHE A 205 15.98 -30.32 27.30
C PHE A 205 16.55 -30.97 28.58
N LYS A 206 17.88 -31.09 28.74
CA LYS A 206 18.49 -31.70 29.94
C LYS A 206 18.78 -30.72 31.09
N LYS A 207 18.51 -29.42 30.95
CA LYS A 207 18.85 -28.43 31.99
C LYS A 207 17.66 -27.86 32.79
N LYS A 208 16.47 -28.47 32.70
CA LYS A 208 15.29 -28.10 33.50
C LYS A 208 14.73 -29.22 34.38
N VAL A 209 15.55 -30.22 34.72
CA VAL A 209 15.27 -31.16 35.82
C VAL A 209 16.58 -31.40 36.57
N SER A 210 16.93 -30.46 37.43
CA SER A 210 17.74 -30.68 38.64
C SER A 210 17.52 -29.54 39.61
#